data_AF-I4YKY8-F1
#
_entry.id   AF-I4YKY8-F1
#
_cell.length_a   1.000
_cell.length_b   1.000
_cell.length_c   1.000
_cell.angle_alpha   90.00
_cell.angle_beta   90.00
_cell.angle_gamma   90.00
#
_symmetry.space_group_name_H-M   'P 1'
#
loop_
_entity.id
_entity.type
_entity.pdbx_description
1 polymer ?
#
loop_
_entity_poly.entity_id
_entity_poly.type
_entity_poly.pdbx_seq_one_letter_code
_entity_poly.pdbx_strand_id
1 'polypeptide(L)'
;MATKSQLIQATGSTQEPLSSSRRPLLIDPRRGDVEDDLASTKSRSLFAIGGRLLAEISIPKLILAWTMLIGLPAVLLGLAPLVVLGWAATFSGQASTALAGIWPLLILAGLGALAWIGGKPVLRAAERSFWSLNALAVQPVYTLFREGLRHIAGKLVPGRPPHRLTRLYAVAALCGGLLVSALAGCLVLLAWPESRWVGDAWDLLTPFHLIVPALANAAVIVGCYVTGAALVWAVADAALGRPSDLMAFDAMPPDARTWRVAHLSDLHAVGERYGFRIESGRTGPQGNGQMRQVLDRLDAVHAREPLDLVLITGDMTDAGRPGEWAAFMDAVADHPALAERLLILPGNHDVNVVDRANPARLELPTSPGKRLRQLRTLSIMEALHGGRVFCFDTESGRLGTTLSERLAPYRDDIAAFADDGGLRRSMRLTRIWDDVFPMIAPPTTEDGLGVVILNSNAEAHFSFTNALGLISALHAKDLAAAMELYPRAGWIVALHHHLVEYPTPAKAFSERIGTALINGTWFVGQLRPFADRLVVFHGHRHTEWIGQCGGVRIVSASSPVMSPSRTGGVSFFVHELSVGGGTLKLASPERIEVRLPDGSGPEWADPFPPADRAASPATGSPDPGHRR
;
A
#
# COMPACT_ATOMS: atom_id res chain seq x y z
N MET A 1 3.92 35.20 0.37
CA MET A 1 3.30 35.31 1.70
C MET A 1 1.80 35.53 1.51
N ALA A 2 0.98 34.49 1.69
CA ALA A 2 -0.47 34.63 1.76
C ALA A 2 -0.92 34.27 3.18
N THR A 3 -1.63 35.17 3.85
CA THR A 3 -2.08 35.03 5.24
C THR A 3 -3.14 33.93 5.37
N LYS A 4 -3.24 33.30 6.54
CA LYS A 4 -4.19 32.19 6.87
C LYS A 4 -5.65 32.50 6.48
N SER A 5 -6.02 33.78 6.44
CA SER A 5 -7.33 34.27 6.00
C SER A 5 -7.56 34.22 4.48
N GLN A 6 -6.50 34.32 3.66
CA GLN A 6 -6.59 34.21 2.19
C GLN A 6 -6.83 32.77 1.71
N LEU A 7 -6.41 31.75 2.47
CA LEU A 7 -6.75 30.35 2.18
C LEU A 7 -8.21 30.01 2.49
N ILE A 8 -8.82 30.72 3.45
CA ILE A 8 -10.25 30.58 3.78
C ILE A 8 -11.12 31.44 2.82
N GLN A 9 -10.57 32.50 2.22
CA GLN A 9 -11.28 33.28 1.20
C GLN A 9 -11.13 32.71 -0.23
N ALA A 10 -10.08 31.96 -0.53
CA ALA A 10 -9.93 31.28 -1.81
C ALA A 10 -10.96 30.16 -2.05
N THR A 11 -11.69 29.73 -1.00
CA THR A 11 -12.82 28.81 -1.10
C THR A 11 -14.17 29.52 -1.37
N GLY A 12 -14.17 30.86 -1.42
CA GLY A 12 -15.36 31.70 -1.59
C GLY A 12 -15.59 32.29 -2.99
N SER A 13 -14.81 31.90 -4.01
CA SER A 13 -15.10 32.32 -5.39
C SER A 13 -16.24 31.48 -5.95
N THR A 14 -17.37 32.14 -6.22
CA THR A 14 -18.46 31.74 -7.12
C THR A 14 -18.28 30.37 -7.77
N GLN A 15 -18.98 29.37 -7.23
CA GLN A 15 -19.26 28.12 -7.95
C GLN A 15 -19.92 28.49 -9.28
N GLU A 16 -19.15 28.48 -10.37
CA GLU A 16 -19.77 28.29 -11.67
C GLU A 16 -20.47 26.93 -11.66
N PRO A 17 -21.72 26.83 -12.13
CA PRO A 17 -22.40 25.56 -12.22
C PRO A 17 -21.58 24.64 -13.13
N LEU A 18 -21.21 23.48 -12.61
CA LEU A 18 -20.57 22.38 -13.34
C LEU A 18 -21.56 21.77 -14.35
N SER A 19 -22.01 22.53 -15.34
CA SER A 19 -22.68 21.99 -16.51
C SER A 19 -21.65 21.65 -17.60
N SER A 20 -21.42 20.36 -17.78
CA SER A 20 -21.01 19.70 -19.04
C SER A 20 -19.62 19.94 -19.66
N SER A 21 -18.55 20.20 -18.90
CA SER A 21 -17.20 19.94 -19.43
C SER A 21 -16.36 19.12 -18.46
N ARG A 22 -16.50 17.79 -18.52
CA ARG A 22 -15.46 16.90 -17.97
C ARG A 22 -14.17 17.23 -18.71
N ARG A 23 -13.13 17.67 -17.99
CA ARG A 23 -11.80 17.84 -18.59
C ARG A 23 -11.44 16.52 -19.28
N PRO A 24 -10.85 16.55 -20.49
CA PRO A 24 -10.44 15.33 -21.17
C PRO A 24 -9.48 14.55 -20.25
N LEU A 25 -9.56 13.23 -20.22
CA LEU A 25 -8.62 12.43 -19.42
C LEU A 25 -7.17 12.65 -19.90
N LEU A 26 -6.20 12.52 -19.00
CA LEU A 26 -4.77 12.53 -19.38
C LEU A 26 -4.43 11.29 -20.21
N ILE A 27 -4.98 10.15 -19.79
CA ILE A 27 -5.00 8.86 -20.48
C ILE A 27 -6.46 8.40 -20.46
N ASP A 28 -7.09 8.31 -21.63
CA ASP A 28 -8.45 7.75 -21.74
C ASP A 28 -8.35 6.23 -21.90
N PRO A 29 -8.70 5.44 -20.87
CA PRO A 29 -8.57 3.98 -20.91
C PRO A 29 -9.40 3.33 -22.02
N ARG A 30 -10.43 4.00 -22.55
CA ARG A 30 -11.29 3.49 -23.62
C ARG A 30 -10.60 3.46 -24.97
N ARG A 31 -9.52 4.22 -25.14
CA ARG A 31 -8.74 4.30 -26.38
C ARG A 31 -7.61 3.28 -26.44
N GLY A 32 -7.42 2.50 -25.38
CA GLY A 32 -6.24 1.66 -25.20
C GLY A 32 -4.98 2.49 -25.02
N ASP A 33 -3.84 1.80 -24.89
CA ASP A 33 -2.51 2.42 -24.86
C ASP A 33 -1.42 1.45 -25.33
N VAL A 34 -0.15 1.82 -25.13
CA VAL A 34 1.03 1.06 -25.57
C VAL A 34 1.06 -0.41 -25.12
N GLU A 35 0.34 -0.77 -24.05
CA GLU A 35 0.20 -2.15 -23.57
C GLU A 35 -0.67 -3.01 -24.50
N ASP A 36 -1.70 -2.42 -25.12
CA ASP A 36 -2.59 -3.13 -26.06
C ASP A 36 -1.88 -3.42 -27.40
N ASP A 37 -0.85 -2.64 -27.72
CA ASP A 37 -0.02 -2.79 -28.93
C ASP A 37 1.15 -3.76 -28.77
N LEU A 38 1.29 -4.45 -27.63
CA LEU A 38 2.48 -5.27 -27.33
C LEU A 38 2.72 -6.39 -28.36
N ALA A 39 1.67 -7.07 -28.79
CA ALA A 39 1.73 -8.19 -29.73
C ALA A 39 1.31 -7.80 -31.16
N SER A 40 0.99 -6.53 -31.41
CA SER A 40 0.45 -6.08 -32.70
C SER A 40 1.56 -5.89 -33.73
N THR A 41 1.55 -6.73 -34.77
CA THR A 41 2.46 -6.62 -35.92
C THR A 41 2.13 -5.46 -36.85
N LYS A 42 0.99 -4.81 -36.64
CA LYS A 42 0.56 -3.63 -37.40
C LYS A 42 1.15 -2.34 -36.85
N SER A 43 1.34 -2.27 -35.53
CA SER A 43 1.96 -1.12 -34.85
C SER A 43 3.44 -1.35 -34.54
N ARG A 44 3.91 -2.60 -34.46
CA ARG A 44 5.32 -2.93 -34.17
C ARG A 44 5.95 -3.86 -35.21
N SER A 45 7.26 -3.70 -35.43
CA SER A 45 8.04 -4.59 -36.29
C SER A 45 8.23 -5.97 -35.65
N LEU A 46 8.34 -7.01 -36.48
CA LEU A 46 8.63 -8.39 -36.01
C LEU A 46 9.93 -8.48 -35.21
N PHE A 47 10.93 -7.66 -35.54
CA PHE A 47 12.18 -7.57 -34.78
C PHE A 47 11.95 -6.99 -33.37
N ALA A 48 11.10 -5.96 -33.24
CA ALA A 48 10.75 -5.40 -31.94
C ALA A 48 9.95 -6.40 -31.07
N ILE A 49 9.07 -7.18 -31.69
CA ILE A 49 8.33 -8.26 -31.00
C ILE A 49 9.29 -9.39 -30.59
N GLY A 50 10.14 -9.86 -31.51
CA GLY A 50 11.12 -10.92 -31.25
C GLY A 50 12.14 -10.54 -30.16
N GLY A 51 12.63 -9.30 -30.15
CA GLY A 51 13.53 -8.80 -29.10
C GLY A 51 12.87 -8.78 -27.72
N ARG A 52 11.57 -8.44 -27.64
CA ARG A 52 10.82 -8.48 -26.39
C ARG A 52 10.54 -9.91 -25.92
N LEU A 53 10.21 -10.82 -26.84
CA LEU A 53 10.04 -12.24 -26.52
C LEU A 53 11.33 -12.86 -25.96
N LEU A 54 12.50 -12.54 -26.53
CA LEU A 54 13.80 -12.98 -26.00
C LEU A 54 14.05 -12.42 -24.58
N ALA A 55 13.65 -11.18 -24.32
CA ALA A 55 13.72 -10.59 -22.99
C ALA A 55 12.71 -11.19 -21.99
N GLU A 56 11.65 -11.85 -22.46
CA GLU A 56 10.66 -12.55 -21.62
C GLU A 56 11.07 -13.98 -21.25
N ILE A 57 12.08 -14.56 -21.90
CA ILE A 57 12.61 -15.88 -21.53
C ILE A 57 13.14 -15.82 -20.09
N SER A 58 12.64 -16.73 -19.25
CA SER A 58 12.65 -16.59 -17.79
C SER A 58 14.04 -16.66 -17.16
N ILE A 59 14.99 -17.45 -17.68
CA ILE A 59 16.31 -17.60 -17.05
C ILE A 59 17.18 -16.34 -17.18
N PRO A 60 17.41 -15.78 -18.39
CA PRO A 60 18.16 -14.52 -18.53
C PRO A 60 17.53 -13.37 -17.73
N LYS A 61 16.19 -13.27 -17.77
CA LYS A 61 15.45 -12.25 -17.03
C LYS A 61 15.55 -12.43 -15.52
N LEU A 62 15.50 -13.67 -15.03
CA LEU A 62 15.67 -14.00 -13.61
C LEU A 62 17.09 -13.71 -13.13
N ILE A 63 18.12 -14.07 -13.91
CA ILE A 63 19.52 -13.75 -13.60
C ILE A 63 19.66 -12.23 -13.51
N LEU A 64 19.20 -11.49 -14.53
CA LEU A 64 19.27 -10.04 -14.54
C LEU A 64 18.51 -9.42 -13.35
N ALA A 65 17.30 -9.90 -13.06
CA ALA A 65 16.53 -9.44 -11.91
C ALA A 65 17.24 -9.71 -10.58
N TRP A 66 17.78 -10.92 -10.39
CA TRP A 66 18.54 -11.29 -9.20
C TRP A 66 19.79 -10.42 -9.05
N THR A 67 20.53 -10.20 -10.15
CA THR A 67 21.70 -9.32 -10.15
C THR A 67 21.32 -7.88 -9.81
N MET A 68 20.24 -7.34 -10.38
CA MET A 68 19.82 -5.95 -10.13
C MET A 68 19.20 -5.73 -8.75
N LEU A 69 18.41 -6.67 -8.25
CA LEU A 69 17.64 -6.53 -7.01
C LEU A 69 18.38 -7.01 -5.76
N ILE A 70 19.28 -7.98 -5.89
CA ILE A 70 19.96 -8.62 -4.75
C ILE A 70 21.48 -8.52 -4.89
N GLY A 71 22.04 -9.07 -5.98
CA GLY A 71 23.50 -9.26 -6.12
C GLY A 71 24.28 -7.94 -6.12
N LEU A 72 23.93 -7.01 -7.01
CA LEU A 72 24.59 -5.72 -7.13
C LEU A 72 24.43 -4.87 -5.85
N PRO A 73 23.22 -4.70 -5.27
CA PRO A 73 23.09 -4.00 -3.99
C PRO A 73 23.92 -4.61 -2.85
N ALA A 74 23.96 -5.94 -2.73
CA ALA A 74 24.75 -6.62 -1.70
C ALA A 74 26.25 -6.39 -1.87
N VAL A 75 26.76 -6.54 -3.11
CA VAL A 75 28.18 -6.27 -3.41
C VAL A 75 28.53 -4.82 -3.17
N LEU A 76 27.71 -3.86 -3.63
CA LEU A 76 27.94 -2.43 -3.40
C LEU A 76 27.94 -2.09 -1.90
N LEU A 77 27.00 -2.65 -1.13
CA LEU A 77 26.95 -2.46 0.33
C LEU A 77 28.20 -3.02 1.02
N GLY A 78 28.69 -4.17 0.58
CA GLY A 78 29.90 -4.81 1.11
C GLY A 78 31.21 -4.13 0.70
N LEU A 79 31.25 -3.53 -0.49
CA LEU A 79 32.39 -2.76 -0.99
C LEU A 79 32.48 -1.36 -0.37
N ALA A 80 31.35 -0.78 0.04
CA ALA A 80 31.31 0.59 0.56
C ALA A 80 32.29 0.82 1.74
N PRO A 81 32.38 -0.05 2.78
CA PRO A 81 33.38 0.10 3.83
C PRO A 81 34.81 0.07 3.32
N LEU A 82 35.15 -0.85 2.40
CA LEU A 82 36.50 -0.97 1.83
C LEU A 82 36.95 0.33 1.17
N VAL A 83 36.05 0.95 0.39
CA VAL A 83 36.31 2.22 -0.30
C VAL A 83 36.36 3.38 0.68
N VAL A 84 35.36 3.50 1.56
CA VAL A 84 35.23 4.65 2.49
C VAL A 84 36.35 4.63 3.53
N LEU A 85 36.63 3.47 4.14
CA LEU A 85 37.65 3.34 5.17
C LEU A 85 39.05 3.29 4.58
N GLY A 86 39.25 2.69 3.40
CA GLY A 86 40.51 2.77 2.66
C GLY A 86 40.86 4.21 2.26
N TRP A 87 39.87 4.96 1.76
CA TRP A 87 40.02 6.39 1.49
C TRP A 87 40.28 7.18 2.77
N ALA A 88 39.53 6.95 3.85
CA ALA A 88 39.72 7.64 5.13
C ALA A 88 41.10 7.35 5.75
N ALA A 89 41.60 6.12 5.65
CA ALA A 89 42.94 5.74 6.12
C ALA A 89 44.03 6.46 5.31
N THR A 90 43.87 6.52 3.98
CA THR A 90 44.78 7.23 3.08
C THR A 90 44.75 8.75 3.32
N PHE A 91 43.56 9.32 3.51
CA PHE A 91 43.36 10.74 3.75
C PHE A 91 43.86 11.15 5.14
N SER A 92 43.62 10.35 6.18
CA SER A 92 44.14 10.56 7.54
C SER A 92 45.66 10.55 7.57
N GLY A 93 46.30 9.64 6.82
CA GLY A 93 47.75 9.58 6.68
C GLY A 93 48.37 10.75 5.91
N GLN A 94 47.59 11.42 5.05
CA GLN A 94 48.02 12.56 4.22
C GLN A 94 47.41 13.91 4.66
N ALA A 95 46.60 13.94 5.72
CA ALA A 95 45.77 15.08 6.10
C ALA A 95 46.59 16.33 6.44
N SER A 96 47.79 16.18 7.00
CA SER A 96 48.70 17.30 7.27
C SER A 96 49.23 17.97 6.00
N THR A 97 49.27 17.26 4.86
CA THR A 97 49.72 17.77 3.56
C THR A 97 48.58 18.10 2.59
N ALA A 98 47.45 17.38 2.67
CA ALA A 98 46.31 17.53 1.77
C ALA A 98 45.37 18.68 2.15
N LEU A 99 45.30 19.07 3.43
CA LEU A 99 44.53 20.23 3.90
C LEU A 99 45.17 21.60 3.56
N ALA A 100 46.33 21.62 2.93
CA ALA A 100 47.03 22.85 2.53
C ALA A 100 46.59 23.43 1.16
N GLY A 101 45.65 22.79 0.44
CA GLY A 101 45.23 23.17 -0.91
C GLY A 101 43.74 23.47 -1.07
N ILE A 102 43.35 24.00 -2.24
CA ILE A 102 41.95 24.34 -2.60
C ILE A 102 41.06 23.11 -2.91
N TRP A 103 41.68 21.97 -3.22
CA TRP A 103 41.00 20.75 -3.66
C TRP A 103 40.05 20.11 -2.65
N PRO A 104 40.36 20.00 -1.34
CA PRO A 104 39.42 19.51 -0.34
C PRO A 104 38.16 20.38 -0.22
N LEU A 105 38.29 21.70 -0.36
CA LEU A 105 37.14 22.62 -0.37
C LEU A 105 36.25 22.39 -1.60
N LEU A 106 36.84 22.16 -2.77
CA LEU A 106 36.10 21.84 -4.00
C LEU A 106 35.42 20.46 -3.91
N ILE A 107 36.06 19.47 -3.29
CA ILE A 107 35.46 18.15 -3.04
C ILE A 107 34.30 18.26 -2.05
N LEU A 108 34.47 18.98 -0.93
CA LEU A 108 33.39 19.22 0.04
C LEU A 108 32.24 20.02 -0.58
N ALA A 109 32.55 21.03 -1.41
CA ALA A 109 31.53 21.78 -2.15
C ALA A 109 30.81 20.89 -3.18
N GLY A 110 31.54 20.01 -3.87
CA GLY A 110 30.97 19.02 -4.80
C GLY A 110 30.08 18.00 -4.11
N LEU A 111 30.50 17.46 -2.96
CA LEU A 111 29.70 16.56 -2.13
C LEU A 111 28.47 17.28 -1.55
N GLY A 112 28.62 18.54 -1.13
CA GLY A 112 27.52 19.39 -0.70
C GLY A 112 26.51 19.64 -1.83
N ALA A 113 26.98 19.91 -3.04
CA ALA A 113 26.13 20.09 -4.22
C ALA A 113 25.42 18.78 -4.64
N LEU A 114 26.12 17.64 -4.58
CA LEU A 114 25.54 16.31 -4.79
C LEU A 114 24.48 15.97 -3.74
N ALA A 115 24.74 16.28 -2.47
CA ALA A 115 23.77 16.11 -1.39
C ALA A 115 22.56 17.06 -1.56
N TRP A 116 22.78 18.28 -2.04
CA TRP A 116 21.71 19.25 -2.30
C TRP A 116 20.80 18.84 -3.47
N ILE A 117 21.39 18.45 -4.60
CA ILE A 117 20.66 18.08 -5.83
C ILE A 117 20.05 16.67 -5.72
N GLY A 118 20.78 15.75 -5.06
CA GLY A 118 20.43 14.32 -4.97
C GLY A 118 19.77 13.90 -3.66
N GLY A 119 19.73 14.76 -2.64
CA GLY A 119 19.36 14.38 -1.28
C GLY A 119 17.98 13.75 -1.16
N LYS A 120 16.93 14.38 -1.71
CA LYS A 120 15.55 13.85 -1.63
C LYS A 120 15.39 12.52 -2.39
N PRO A 121 15.85 12.37 -3.65
CA PRO A 121 15.87 11.07 -4.33
C PRO A 121 16.67 9.99 -3.59
N VAL A 122 17.86 10.31 -3.08
CA VAL A 122 18.72 9.37 -2.35
C VAL A 122 18.05 8.96 -1.04
N LEU A 123 17.46 9.90 -0.30
CA LEU A 123 16.73 9.61 0.93
C LEU A 123 15.55 8.68 0.67
N ARG A 124 14.76 8.93 -0.40
CA ARG A 124 13.66 8.04 -0.80
C ARG A 124 14.15 6.66 -1.18
N ALA A 125 15.24 6.56 -1.94
CA ALA A 125 15.83 5.28 -2.30
C ALA A 125 16.33 4.53 -1.06
N ALA A 126 17.07 5.21 -0.18
CA ALA A 126 17.57 4.64 1.07
C ALA A 126 16.43 4.18 1.99
N GLU A 127 15.39 4.99 2.12
CA GLU A 127 14.19 4.65 2.87
C GLU A 127 13.47 3.43 2.28
N ARG A 128 13.25 3.39 0.97
CA ARG A 128 12.63 2.24 0.29
C ARG A 128 13.45 0.97 0.51
N SER A 129 14.78 1.05 0.35
CA SER A 129 15.67 -0.07 0.61
C SER A 129 15.62 -0.51 2.07
N PHE A 130 15.61 0.43 3.02
CA PHE A 130 15.45 0.15 4.45
C PHE A 130 14.15 -0.61 4.73
N TRP A 131 13.02 -0.13 4.21
CA TRP A 131 11.73 -0.76 4.44
C TRP A 131 11.58 -2.09 3.71
N SER A 132 12.11 -2.20 2.48
CA SER A 132 12.16 -3.45 1.74
C SER A 132 12.98 -4.52 2.48
N LEU A 133 14.14 -4.14 3.05
CA LEU A 133 14.92 -5.04 3.90
C LEU A 133 14.15 -5.49 5.14
N ASN A 134 13.41 -4.59 5.80
CA ASN A 134 12.53 -4.99 6.89
C ASN A 134 11.44 -5.95 6.42
N ALA A 135 10.77 -5.66 5.31
CA ALA A 135 9.68 -6.45 4.77
C ALA A 135 10.09 -7.87 4.40
N LEU A 136 11.29 -8.02 3.83
CA LEU A 136 11.77 -9.28 3.27
C LEU A 136 12.52 -10.11 4.32
N ALA A 137 13.33 -9.48 5.17
CA ALA A 137 14.23 -10.18 6.08
C ALA A 137 13.78 -10.12 7.54
N VAL A 138 13.41 -8.94 8.05
CA VAL A 138 13.15 -8.75 9.49
C VAL A 138 11.74 -9.18 9.86
N GLN A 139 10.73 -8.59 9.24
CA GLN A 139 9.31 -8.72 9.62
C GLN A 139 8.77 -10.14 9.47
N PRO A 140 9.03 -10.91 8.39
CA PRO A 140 8.51 -12.26 8.27
C PRO A 140 9.09 -13.19 9.34
N VAL A 141 10.40 -13.10 9.57
CA VAL A 141 11.10 -13.91 10.58
C VAL A 141 10.65 -13.50 11.98
N TYR A 142 10.62 -12.19 12.28
CA TYR A 142 10.13 -11.66 13.54
C TYR A 142 8.67 -12.05 13.82
N THR A 143 7.78 -11.85 12.85
CA THR A 143 6.37 -12.22 12.93
C THR A 143 6.22 -13.72 13.15
N LEU A 144 7.02 -14.54 12.47
CA LEU A 144 7.03 -15.99 12.66
C LEU A 144 7.31 -16.38 14.11
N PHE A 145 8.38 -15.85 14.70
CA PHE A 145 8.72 -16.12 16.10
C PHE A 145 7.68 -15.53 17.07
N ARG A 146 7.26 -14.28 16.85
CA ARG A 146 6.27 -13.59 17.70
C ARG A 146 4.94 -14.34 17.73
N GLU A 147 4.39 -14.67 16.56
CA GLU A 147 3.10 -15.36 16.45
C GLU A 147 3.21 -16.83 16.88
N GLY A 148 4.33 -17.50 16.58
CA GLY A 148 4.60 -18.85 17.08
C GLY A 148 4.59 -18.92 18.61
N LEU A 149 5.28 -17.97 19.26
CA LEU A 149 5.27 -17.83 20.72
C LEU A 149 3.88 -17.50 21.27
N ARG A 150 3.13 -16.59 20.63
CA ARG A 150 1.74 -16.28 21.00
C ARG A 150 0.83 -17.50 20.93
N HIS A 151 0.96 -18.29 19.87
CA HIS A 151 0.17 -19.51 19.67
C HIS A 151 0.46 -20.56 20.74
N ILE A 152 1.74 -20.81 21.02
CA ILE A 152 2.17 -21.73 22.09
C ILE A 152 1.64 -21.23 23.44
N ALA A 153 1.83 -19.95 23.75
CA ALA A 153 1.39 -19.37 25.01
C ALA A 153 -0.15 -19.38 25.17
N GLY A 154 -0.89 -19.18 24.08
CA GLY A 154 -2.35 -19.25 24.05
C GLY A 154 -2.88 -20.67 24.30
N LYS A 155 -2.20 -21.70 23.76
CA LYS A 155 -2.53 -23.11 24.03
C LYS A 155 -2.26 -23.53 25.47
N LEU A 156 -1.20 -23.01 26.08
CA LEU A 156 -0.80 -23.38 27.44
C LEU A 156 -1.70 -22.80 28.53
N VAL A 157 -2.41 -21.69 28.27
CA VAL A 157 -3.26 -21.04 29.28
C VAL A 157 -4.56 -20.47 28.67
N PRO A 158 -5.55 -21.32 28.34
CA PRO A 158 -6.84 -20.86 27.81
C PRO A 158 -7.63 -20.05 28.86
N GLY A 159 -8.43 -19.08 28.41
CA GLY A 159 -9.44 -18.40 29.25
C GLY A 159 -8.96 -17.20 30.09
N ARG A 160 -7.80 -16.58 29.80
CA ARG A 160 -7.33 -15.40 30.55
C ARG A 160 -8.14 -14.12 30.28
N PRO A 161 -8.28 -13.22 31.26
CA PRO A 161 -8.89 -11.91 31.06
C PRO A 161 -8.05 -11.03 30.11
N PRO A 162 -8.67 -10.07 29.37
CA PRO A 162 -8.03 -9.30 28.30
C PRO A 162 -6.70 -8.62 28.69
N HIS A 163 -6.60 -8.07 29.90
CA HIS A 163 -5.39 -7.39 30.38
C HIS A 163 -4.18 -8.34 30.56
N ARG A 164 -4.39 -9.59 30.96
CA ARG A 164 -3.30 -10.59 31.07
C ARG A 164 -2.89 -11.13 29.70
N LEU A 165 -3.81 -11.15 28.74
CA LEU A 165 -3.51 -11.45 27.34
C LEU A 165 -2.60 -10.38 26.73
N THR A 166 -2.88 -9.09 26.95
CA THR A 166 -2.01 -7.99 26.47
C THR A 166 -0.58 -8.11 26.98
N ARG A 167 -0.38 -8.39 28.28
CA ARG A 167 0.96 -8.63 28.85
C ARG A 167 1.67 -9.83 28.21
N LEU A 168 0.94 -10.93 28.02
CA LEU A 168 1.49 -12.14 27.38
C LEU A 168 1.98 -11.85 25.96
N TYR A 169 1.23 -11.03 25.21
CA TYR A 169 1.53 -10.69 23.83
C TYR A 169 2.71 -9.73 23.71
N ALA A 170 2.85 -8.81 24.66
CA ALA A 170 4.02 -7.95 24.80
C ALA A 170 5.28 -8.78 25.13
N VAL A 171 5.19 -9.73 26.06
CA VAL A 171 6.30 -10.65 26.36
C VAL A 171 6.66 -11.50 25.15
N ALA A 172 5.68 -12.05 24.43
CA ALA A 172 5.93 -12.82 23.21
C ALA A 172 6.60 -11.98 22.11
N ALA A 173 6.23 -10.70 21.98
CA ALA A 173 6.89 -9.76 21.08
C ALA A 173 8.36 -9.53 21.45
N LEU A 174 8.65 -9.28 22.74
CA LEU A 174 10.01 -9.12 23.26
C LEU A 174 10.87 -10.37 23.06
N CYS A 175 10.36 -11.54 23.43
CA CYS A 175 11.05 -12.81 23.24
C CYS A 175 11.30 -13.12 21.75
N GLY A 176 10.33 -12.85 20.87
CA GLY A 176 10.51 -13.01 19.43
C GLY A 176 11.63 -12.13 18.89
N GLY A 177 11.72 -10.87 19.33
CA GLY A 177 12.79 -9.96 18.95
C GLY A 177 14.17 -10.41 19.42
N LEU A 178 14.26 -10.85 20.68
CA LEU A 178 15.50 -11.39 21.25
C LEU A 178 16.00 -12.62 20.49
N LEU A 179 15.11 -13.53 20.10
CA LEU A 179 15.46 -14.72 19.32
C LEU A 179 16.00 -14.35 17.93
N VAL A 180 15.32 -13.46 17.21
CA VAL A 180 15.79 -13.00 15.89
C VAL A 180 17.12 -12.26 16.02
N SER A 181 17.27 -11.41 17.04
CA SER A 181 18.50 -10.70 17.33
C SER A 181 19.66 -11.65 17.61
N ALA A 182 19.43 -12.72 18.39
CA ALA A 182 20.46 -13.72 18.68
C ALA A 182 20.86 -14.51 17.42
N LEU A 183 19.89 -14.93 16.60
CA LEU A 183 20.15 -15.64 15.35
C LEU A 183 20.94 -14.78 14.35
N ALA A 184 20.56 -13.52 14.19
CA ALA A 184 21.29 -12.58 13.34
C ALA A 184 22.71 -12.32 13.86
N GLY A 185 22.88 -12.17 15.19
CA GLY A 185 24.19 -12.08 15.82
C GLY A 185 25.07 -13.31 15.57
N CYS A 186 24.52 -14.52 15.61
CA CYS A 186 25.25 -15.73 15.25
C CYS A 186 25.72 -15.71 13.80
N LEU A 187 24.89 -15.24 12.85
CA LEU A 187 25.29 -15.08 11.45
C LEU A 187 26.42 -14.05 11.28
N VAL A 188 26.39 -12.96 12.03
CA VAL A 188 27.49 -11.98 12.06
C VAL A 188 28.78 -12.64 12.52
N LEU A 189 28.73 -13.41 13.61
CA LEU A 189 29.91 -14.12 14.13
C LEU A 189 30.48 -15.13 13.13
N LEU A 190 29.62 -15.80 12.35
CA LEU A 190 30.04 -16.74 11.31
C LEU A 190 30.64 -16.03 10.08
N ALA A 191 30.12 -14.86 9.71
CA ALA A 191 30.60 -14.09 8.55
C ALA A 191 31.85 -13.24 8.87
N TRP A 192 32.07 -12.89 10.14
CA TRP A 192 33.15 -12.00 10.58
C TRP A 192 34.55 -12.41 10.12
N PRO A 193 34.97 -13.70 10.17
CA PRO A 193 36.32 -14.11 9.77
C PRO A 193 36.65 -13.81 8.30
N GLU A 194 35.63 -13.82 7.43
CA GLU A 194 35.76 -13.57 6.00
C GLU A 194 35.55 -12.08 5.65
N SER A 195 35.20 -11.23 6.63
CA SER A 195 34.99 -9.80 6.44
C SER A 195 36.32 -9.04 6.34
N ARG A 196 36.37 -8.00 5.49
CA ARG A 196 37.52 -7.11 5.32
C ARG A 196 37.02 -5.68 5.25
N TRP A 197 37.44 -4.82 6.18
CA TRP A 197 36.86 -3.48 6.30
C TRP A 197 37.68 -2.39 5.60
N VAL A 198 38.95 -2.64 5.32
CA VAL A 198 39.86 -1.68 4.68
C VAL A 198 40.37 -2.26 3.37
N GLY A 199 40.17 -1.51 2.27
CA GLY A 199 40.68 -1.85 0.95
C GLY A 199 42.05 -1.23 0.66
N ASP A 200 42.78 -1.86 -0.24
CA ASP A 200 44.13 -1.47 -0.67
C ASP A 200 44.18 -1.12 -2.16
N ALA A 201 45.18 -0.35 -2.59
CA ALA A 201 45.35 0.01 -4.01
C ALA A 201 45.54 -1.20 -4.94
N TRP A 202 46.07 -2.31 -4.40
CA TRP A 202 46.22 -3.57 -5.12
C TRP A 202 44.87 -4.19 -5.51
N ASP A 203 43.81 -3.82 -4.81
CA ASP A 203 42.49 -4.38 -5.04
C ASP A 203 41.91 -3.98 -6.40
N LEU A 204 42.35 -2.84 -6.95
CA LEU A 204 41.99 -2.37 -8.29
C LEU A 204 42.54 -3.26 -9.41
N LEU A 205 43.66 -3.95 -9.17
CA LEU A 205 44.34 -4.79 -10.15
C LEU A 205 43.78 -6.22 -10.17
N THR A 206 43.07 -6.63 -9.11
CA THR A 206 42.55 -8.00 -8.97
C THR A 206 41.11 -8.04 -8.41
N PRO A 207 40.16 -7.29 -8.97
CA PRO A 207 38.86 -6.99 -8.32
C PRO A 207 38.04 -8.22 -7.89
N PHE A 208 38.23 -9.38 -8.53
CA PHE A 208 37.51 -10.62 -8.19
C PHE A 208 37.84 -11.17 -6.79
N HIS A 209 39.01 -10.87 -6.21
CA HIS A 209 39.33 -11.31 -4.85
C HIS A 209 38.46 -10.60 -3.78
N LEU A 210 37.81 -9.49 -4.14
CA LEU A 210 36.89 -8.77 -3.25
C LEU A 210 35.49 -9.39 -3.19
N ILE A 211 35.17 -10.40 -4.00
CA ILE A 211 33.81 -10.98 -4.01
C ILE A 211 33.45 -11.55 -2.63
N VAL A 212 34.30 -12.43 -2.08
CA VAL A 212 34.05 -13.06 -0.77
C VAL A 212 34.04 -12.02 0.35
N PRO A 213 35.05 -11.13 0.48
CA PRO A 213 35.03 -10.07 1.48
C PRO A 213 33.83 -9.12 1.36
N ALA A 214 33.41 -8.76 0.14
CA ALA A 214 32.24 -7.91 -0.06
C ALA A 214 30.95 -8.62 0.41
N LEU A 215 30.77 -9.90 0.07
CA LEU A 215 29.61 -10.66 0.55
C LEU A 215 29.63 -10.84 2.07
N ALA A 216 30.79 -11.10 2.66
CA ALA A 216 30.96 -11.21 4.11
C ALA A 216 30.68 -9.89 4.83
N ASN A 217 31.22 -8.77 4.32
CA ASN A 217 30.90 -7.43 4.83
C ASN A 217 29.41 -7.13 4.76
N ALA A 218 28.77 -7.43 3.61
CA ALA A 218 27.34 -7.24 3.45
C ALA A 218 26.53 -8.06 4.46
N ALA A 219 26.91 -9.33 4.67
CA ALA A 219 26.29 -10.19 5.67
C ALA A 219 26.47 -9.65 7.10
N VAL A 220 27.64 -9.11 7.44
CA VAL A 220 27.89 -8.47 8.74
C VAL A 220 27.06 -7.19 8.90
N ILE A 221 27.04 -6.29 7.91
CA ILE A 221 26.27 -5.04 7.95
C ILE A 221 24.79 -5.34 8.12
N VAL A 222 24.24 -6.21 7.28
CA VAL A 222 22.83 -6.61 7.33
C VAL A 222 22.54 -7.35 8.64
N GLY A 223 23.41 -8.24 9.11
CA GLY A 223 23.24 -8.98 10.35
C GLY A 223 23.22 -8.07 11.59
N CYS A 224 24.15 -7.12 11.69
CA CYS A 224 24.15 -6.10 12.74
C CYS A 224 22.89 -5.23 12.68
N TYR A 225 22.46 -4.85 11.49
CA TYR A 225 21.21 -4.14 11.28
C TYR A 225 20.00 -4.93 11.79
N VAL A 226 19.83 -6.18 11.35
CA VAL A 226 18.73 -7.06 11.76
C VAL A 226 18.74 -7.27 13.27
N THR A 227 19.92 -7.39 13.88
CA THR A 227 20.10 -7.51 15.34
C THR A 227 19.48 -6.32 16.07
N GLY A 228 19.86 -5.09 15.69
CA GLY A 228 19.29 -3.88 16.29
C GLY A 228 17.81 -3.69 15.95
N ALA A 229 17.44 -3.86 14.69
CA ALA A 229 16.08 -3.63 14.20
C ALA A 229 15.07 -4.57 14.87
N ALA A 230 15.38 -5.86 15.03
CA ALA A 230 14.50 -6.82 15.68
C ALA A 230 14.18 -6.43 17.14
N LEU A 231 15.16 -5.89 17.87
CA LEU A 231 14.95 -5.42 19.24
C LEU A 231 14.08 -4.16 19.28
N VAL A 232 14.35 -3.19 18.39
CA VAL A 232 13.54 -1.96 18.27
C VAL A 232 12.09 -2.30 17.95
N TRP A 233 11.84 -3.17 16.97
CA TRP A 233 10.50 -3.63 16.62
C TRP A 233 9.81 -4.33 17.78
N ALA A 234 10.54 -5.19 18.50
CA ALA A 234 9.98 -5.90 19.63
C ALA A 234 9.56 -4.99 20.78
N VAL A 235 10.34 -3.95 21.06
CA VAL A 235 9.98 -2.91 22.04
C VAL A 235 8.78 -2.10 21.55
N ALA A 236 8.79 -1.67 20.28
CA ALA A 236 7.69 -0.90 19.69
C ALA A 236 6.37 -1.67 19.73
N ASP A 237 6.36 -2.94 19.30
CA ASP A 237 5.20 -3.82 19.33
C ASP A 237 4.71 -4.09 20.76
N ALA A 238 5.63 -4.27 21.71
CA ALA A 238 5.28 -4.44 23.12
C ALA A 238 4.64 -3.19 23.73
N ALA A 239 5.04 -2.00 23.26
CA ALA A 239 4.57 -0.71 23.77
C ALA A 239 3.28 -0.20 23.12
N LEU A 240 3.00 -0.56 21.86
CA LEU A 240 1.86 -0.02 21.10
C LEU A 240 0.49 -0.46 21.64
N GLY A 241 0.45 -1.58 22.37
CA GLY A 241 -0.79 -2.21 22.83
C GLY A 241 -1.41 -3.11 21.75
N ARG A 242 -2.31 -4.00 22.19
CA ARG A 242 -2.92 -5.00 21.30
C ARG A 242 -4.01 -4.34 20.42
N PRO A 243 -4.07 -4.63 19.11
CA PRO A 243 -5.25 -4.36 18.31
C PRO A 243 -6.49 -4.99 18.95
N SER A 244 -7.54 -4.19 19.14
CA SER A 244 -8.79 -4.65 19.76
C SER A 244 -9.98 -4.10 19.00
N ASP A 245 -11.08 -4.85 19.02
CA ASP A 245 -12.36 -4.35 18.52
C ASP A 245 -12.76 -3.06 19.25
N LEU A 246 -13.57 -2.24 18.59
CA LEU A 246 -14.07 -1.01 19.19
C LEU A 246 -15.17 -1.39 20.18
N MET A 247 -14.96 -1.09 21.47
CA MET A 247 -15.85 -1.54 22.54
C MET A 247 -17.20 -0.79 22.55
N ALA A 248 -17.20 0.47 22.13
CA ALA A 248 -18.38 1.31 22.04
C ALA A 248 -18.18 2.39 20.97
N PHE A 249 -19.28 2.76 20.31
CA PHE A 249 -19.33 3.91 19.41
C PHE A 249 -19.69 5.18 20.18
N ASP A 250 -19.32 6.33 19.62
CA ASP A 250 -19.61 7.62 20.22
C ASP A 250 -21.10 7.98 20.05
N ALA A 251 -21.69 8.60 21.06
CA ALA A 251 -22.99 9.25 20.91
C ALA A 251 -22.81 10.58 20.16
N MET A 252 -23.60 10.76 19.09
CA MET A 252 -23.62 12.00 18.31
C MET A 252 -24.32 13.11 19.10
N PRO A 253 -23.74 14.31 19.22
CA PRO A 253 -24.44 15.45 19.82
C PRO A 253 -25.66 15.84 18.97
N PRO A 254 -26.84 16.12 19.55
CA PRO A 254 -28.08 16.40 18.80
C PRO A 254 -27.98 17.56 17.81
N ASP A 255 -27.22 18.59 18.17
CA ASP A 255 -27.09 19.84 17.38
C ASP A 255 -25.75 19.96 16.64
N ALA A 256 -24.89 18.94 16.72
CA ALA A 256 -23.61 18.98 16.01
C ALA A 256 -23.79 18.65 14.54
N ARG A 257 -22.97 19.28 13.68
CA ARG A 257 -22.84 18.86 12.29
C ARG A 257 -22.35 17.42 12.25
N THR A 258 -23.03 16.60 11.45
CA THR A 258 -22.66 15.23 11.13
C THR A 258 -22.30 15.14 9.66
N TRP A 259 -21.24 14.38 9.35
CA TRP A 259 -20.84 14.03 8.00
C TRP A 259 -21.17 12.57 7.73
N ARG A 260 -21.87 12.32 6.62
CA ARG A 260 -22.23 10.97 6.16
C ARG A 260 -21.25 10.52 5.08
N VAL A 261 -20.47 9.50 5.39
CA VAL A 261 -19.37 9.00 4.56
C VAL A 261 -19.63 7.56 4.17
N ALA A 262 -19.89 7.31 2.87
CA ALA A 262 -19.89 5.95 2.35
C ALA A 262 -18.45 5.46 2.19
N HIS A 263 -18.12 4.31 2.79
CA HIS A 263 -16.79 3.71 2.71
C HIS A 263 -16.87 2.37 1.96
N LEU A 264 -16.31 2.36 0.76
CA LEU A 264 -16.17 1.19 -0.10
C LEU A 264 -14.68 0.88 -0.27
N SER A 265 -14.38 -0.34 -0.68
CA SER A 265 -13.04 -0.75 -1.07
C SER A 265 -13.12 -1.96 -1.97
N ASP A 266 -12.04 -2.26 -2.70
CA ASP A 266 -11.84 -3.55 -3.33
C ASP A 266 -13.00 -3.94 -4.27
N LEU A 267 -13.29 -3.05 -5.23
CA LEU A 267 -14.32 -3.29 -6.24
C LEU A 267 -13.86 -4.29 -7.31
N HIS A 268 -12.55 -4.30 -7.61
CA HIS A 268 -11.91 -5.19 -8.58
C HIS A 268 -12.70 -5.27 -9.89
N ALA A 269 -12.85 -4.13 -10.57
CA ALA A 269 -13.46 -4.09 -11.90
C ALA A 269 -12.65 -4.95 -12.88
N VAL A 270 -13.35 -5.74 -13.69
CA VAL A 270 -12.77 -6.53 -14.78
C VAL A 270 -13.05 -5.87 -16.13
N GLY A 271 -12.19 -6.07 -17.13
CA GLY A 271 -12.36 -5.44 -18.45
C GLY A 271 -13.41 -6.11 -19.31
N GLU A 272 -13.61 -7.41 -19.12
CA GLU A 272 -14.49 -8.25 -19.93
C GLU A 272 -15.87 -8.44 -19.27
N ARG A 273 -16.93 -8.51 -20.09
CA ARG A 273 -18.30 -8.81 -19.62
C ARG A 273 -18.39 -10.10 -18.80
N TYR A 274 -17.57 -11.09 -19.16
CA TYR A 274 -17.53 -12.42 -18.54
C TYR A 274 -16.23 -12.66 -17.77
N GLY A 275 -15.47 -11.61 -17.46
CA GLY A 275 -14.20 -11.69 -16.75
C GLY A 275 -14.37 -12.18 -15.31
N PHE A 276 -13.32 -12.78 -14.77
CA PHE A 276 -13.24 -13.21 -13.37
C PHE A 276 -12.13 -12.45 -12.66
N ARG A 277 -12.22 -12.28 -11.35
CA ARG A 277 -11.21 -11.56 -10.56
C ARG A 277 -10.06 -12.49 -10.19
N ILE A 278 -8.85 -11.96 -10.03
CA ILE A 278 -7.64 -12.75 -9.73
C ILE A 278 -7.82 -13.55 -8.44
N GLU A 279 -8.32 -12.90 -7.39
CA GLU A 279 -8.39 -13.51 -6.07
C GLU A 279 -9.48 -14.58 -5.93
N SER A 280 -10.69 -14.27 -6.38
CA SER A 280 -11.82 -15.19 -6.25
C SER A 280 -11.88 -16.20 -7.39
N GLY A 281 -11.23 -15.94 -8.53
CA GLY A 281 -11.36 -16.75 -9.74
C GLY A 281 -12.85 -17.02 -10.07
N ARG A 282 -13.16 -18.27 -10.39
CA ARG A 282 -14.53 -18.72 -10.71
C ARG A 282 -15.44 -18.92 -9.50
N THR A 283 -14.94 -18.81 -8.27
CA THR A 283 -15.79 -18.94 -7.06
C THR A 283 -16.44 -17.62 -6.68
N GLY A 284 -15.95 -16.50 -7.25
CA GLY A 284 -16.54 -15.18 -7.09
C GLY A 284 -17.44 -14.77 -8.26
N PRO A 285 -17.92 -13.51 -8.26
CA PRO A 285 -18.81 -13.01 -9.30
C PRO A 285 -18.13 -12.90 -10.65
N GLN A 286 -18.90 -13.22 -11.69
CA GLN A 286 -18.51 -13.01 -13.08
C GLN A 286 -18.89 -11.58 -13.53
N GLY A 287 -17.97 -10.92 -14.24
CA GLY A 287 -18.17 -9.60 -14.82
C GLY A 287 -18.35 -8.50 -13.77
N ASN A 288 -18.98 -7.39 -14.17
CA ASN A 288 -19.17 -6.19 -13.33
C ASN A 288 -20.62 -5.94 -12.89
N GLY A 289 -21.51 -6.94 -13.03
CA GLY A 289 -22.93 -6.79 -12.66
C GLY A 289 -23.11 -6.42 -11.19
N GLN A 290 -22.40 -7.10 -10.29
CA GLN A 290 -22.45 -6.82 -8.86
C GLN A 290 -21.88 -5.45 -8.50
N MET A 291 -20.78 -5.03 -9.13
CA MET A 291 -20.23 -3.68 -8.94
C MET A 291 -21.24 -2.59 -9.32
N ARG A 292 -21.97 -2.76 -10.44
CA ARG A 292 -23.02 -1.82 -10.84
C ARG A 292 -24.15 -1.77 -9.80
N GLN A 293 -24.61 -2.92 -9.31
CA GLN A 293 -25.64 -2.98 -8.27
C GLN A 293 -25.20 -2.29 -6.97
N VAL A 294 -23.91 -2.37 -6.61
CA VAL A 294 -23.37 -1.63 -5.45
C VAL A 294 -23.49 -0.12 -5.67
N LEU A 295 -23.17 0.38 -6.88
CA LEU A 295 -23.29 1.80 -7.21
C LEU A 295 -24.75 2.25 -7.30
N ASP A 296 -25.64 1.46 -7.90
CA ASP A 296 -27.10 1.69 -7.89
C ASP A 296 -27.63 1.80 -6.46
N ARG A 297 -27.18 0.89 -5.59
CA ARG A 297 -27.61 0.88 -4.19
C ARG A 297 -27.07 2.09 -3.43
N LEU A 298 -25.83 2.49 -3.70
CA LEU A 298 -25.21 3.67 -3.11
C LEU A 298 -25.91 4.97 -3.56
N ASP A 299 -26.32 5.05 -4.82
CA ASP A 299 -27.07 6.19 -5.37
C ASP A 299 -28.46 6.29 -4.73
N ALA A 300 -29.13 5.16 -4.54
CA ALA A 300 -30.40 5.11 -3.82
C ALA A 300 -30.26 5.53 -2.34
N VAL A 301 -29.15 5.17 -1.67
CA VAL A 301 -28.85 5.64 -0.31
C VAL A 301 -28.65 7.15 -0.30
N HIS A 302 -27.89 7.69 -1.27
CA HIS A 302 -27.66 9.13 -1.42
C HIS A 302 -28.94 9.91 -1.68
N ALA A 303 -29.83 9.39 -2.54
CA ALA A 303 -31.10 10.03 -2.88
C ALA A 303 -32.07 10.09 -1.69
N ARG A 304 -32.06 9.06 -0.83
CA ARG A 304 -32.88 9.01 0.39
C ARG A 304 -32.37 9.97 1.45
N GLU A 305 -31.07 9.96 1.67
CA GLU A 305 -30.39 10.80 2.63
C GLU A 305 -29.02 11.18 2.06
N PRO A 306 -28.75 12.47 1.81
CA PRO A 306 -27.53 12.89 1.14
C PRO A 306 -26.27 12.44 1.86
N LEU A 307 -25.30 12.00 1.06
CA LEU A 307 -23.94 11.71 1.49
C LEU A 307 -23.08 12.96 1.30
N ASP A 308 -22.17 13.21 2.24
CA ASP A 308 -21.16 14.26 2.12
C ASP A 308 -19.95 13.77 1.33
N LEU A 309 -19.62 12.49 1.43
CA LEU A 309 -18.43 11.89 0.85
C LEU A 309 -18.68 10.43 0.46
N VAL A 310 -18.16 10.04 -0.71
CA VAL A 310 -17.98 8.62 -1.08
C VAL A 310 -16.47 8.37 -1.16
N LEU A 311 -15.96 7.46 -0.32
CA LEU A 311 -14.54 7.12 -0.28
C LEU A 311 -14.34 5.66 -0.71
N ILE A 312 -13.55 5.44 -1.77
CA ILE A 312 -13.13 4.10 -2.20
C ILE A 312 -11.64 3.91 -1.85
N THR A 313 -11.35 3.00 -0.92
CA THR A 313 -9.99 2.81 -0.38
C THR A 313 -9.13 1.81 -1.17
N GLY A 314 -9.06 1.98 -2.50
CA GLY A 314 -8.18 1.22 -3.38
C GLY A 314 -8.81 -0.03 -4.02
N ASP A 315 -8.06 -0.59 -4.96
CA ASP A 315 -8.42 -1.75 -5.78
C ASP A 315 -9.75 -1.53 -6.51
N MET A 316 -9.81 -0.40 -7.24
CA MET A 316 -10.90 -0.14 -8.17
C MET A 316 -10.87 -1.14 -9.33
N THR A 317 -9.66 -1.54 -9.75
CA THR A 317 -9.41 -2.48 -10.84
C THR A 317 -8.77 -3.77 -10.34
N ASP A 318 -8.96 -4.87 -11.08
CA ASP A 318 -8.38 -6.18 -10.76
C ASP A 318 -6.90 -6.31 -11.16
N ALA A 319 -6.42 -5.52 -12.14
CA ALA A 319 -5.04 -5.55 -12.61
C ALA A 319 -4.51 -4.22 -13.20
N GLY A 320 -5.20 -3.10 -13.00
CA GLY A 320 -4.78 -1.79 -13.51
C GLY A 320 -4.79 -1.67 -15.04
N ARG A 321 -5.55 -2.54 -15.73
CA ARG A 321 -5.59 -2.57 -17.21
C ARG A 321 -6.51 -1.46 -17.77
N PRO A 322 -6.29 -0.99 -19.01
CA PRO A 322 -7.14 0.03 -19.61
C PRO A 322 -8.62 -0.37 -19.61
N GLY A 323 -8.96 -1.57 -20.08
CA GLY A 323 -10.35 -2.05 -20.10
C GLY A 323 -11.04 -2.08 -18.73
N GLU A 324 -10.30 -2.35 -17.65
CA GLU A 324 -10.81 -2.38 -16.28
C GLU A 324 -11.12 -0.95 -15.79
N TRP A 325 -10.21 -0.01 -16.03
CA TRP A 325 -10.42 1.40 -15.75
C TRP A 325 -11.58 2.00 -16.55
N ALA A 326 -11.71 1.62 -17.83
CA ALA A 326 -12.83 2.03 -18.66
C ALA A 326 -14.16 1.54 -18.07
N ALA A 327 -14.24 0.26 -17.69
CA ALA A 327 -15.44 -0.31 -17.09
C ALA A 327 -15.81 0.36 -15.75
N PHE A 328 -14.82 0.66 -14.91
CA PHE A 328 -15.04 1.42 -13.66
C PHE A 328 -15.55 2.84 -13.96
N MET A 329 -14.92 3.56 -14.89
CA MET A 329 -15.31 4.94 -15.23
C MET A 329 -16.68 5.03 -15.88
N ASP A 330 -17.04 4.06 -16.72
CA ASP A 330 -18.38 3.99 -17.31
C ASP A 330 -19.43 3.76 -16.22
N ALA A 331 -19.18 2.84 -15.29
CA ALA A 331 -20.09 2.61 -14.18
C ALA A 331 -20.24 3.85 -13.28
N VAL A 332 -19.16 4.57 -12.96
CA VAL A 332 -19.23 5.83 -12.21
C VAL A 332 -19.94 6.92 -13.01
N ALA A 333 -19.80 6.94 -14.34
CA ALA A 333 -20.42 7.95 -15.19
C ALA A 333 -21.96 7.89 -15.18
N ASP A 334 -22.52 6.71 -14.93
CA ASP A 334 -23.97 6.49 -14.78
C ASP A 334 -24.53 7.12 -13.49
N HIS A 335 -23.68 7.53 -12.53
CA HIS A 335 -24.07 8.11 -11.25
C HIS A 335 -23.38 9.48 -11.00
N PRO A 336 -23.78 10.55 -11.70
CA PRO A 336 -23.11 11.86 -11.62
C PRO A 336 -23.12 12.47 -10.22
N ALA A 337 -24.20 12.30 -9.44
CA ALA A 337 -24.30 12.82 -8.08
C ALA A 337 -23.27 12.15 -7.13
N LEU A 338 -23.02 10.85 -7.31
CA LEU A 338 -21.97 10.14 -6.58
C LEU A 338 -20.58 10.59 -7.03
N ALA A 339 -20.37 10.75 -8.35
CA ALA A 339 -19.08 11.14 -8.91
C ALA A 339 -18.57 12.49 -8.35
N GLU A 340 -19.47 13.46 -8.14
CA GLU A 340 -19.13 14.77 -7.52
C GLU A 340 -18.58 14.65 -6.10
N ARG A 341 -18.93 13.58 -5.38
CA ARG A 341 -18.56 13.32 -3.98
C ARG A 341 -17.47 12.28 -3.85
N LEU A 342 -17.08 11.64 -4.94
CA LEU A 342 -16.18 10.50 -4.94
C LEU A 342 -14.73 10.93 -4.70
N LEU A 343 -14.07 10.33 -3.72
CA LEU A 343 -12.61 10.32 -3.56
C LEU A 343 -12.13 8.88 -3.67
N ILE A 344 -11.08 8.66 -4.45
CA ILE A 344 -10.43 7.34 -4.59
C ILE A 344 -8.96 7.45 -4.19
N LEU A 345 -8.33 6.31 -3.90
CA LEU A 345 -6.91 6.19 -3.64
C LEU A 345 -6.38 4.90 -4.27
N PRO A 346 -5.07 4.77 -4.55
CA PRO A 346 -4.56 3.58 -5.24
C PRO A 346 -4.49 2.36 -4.33
N GLY A 347 -4.98 1.22 -4.78
CA GLY A 347 -4.66 -0.10 -4.21
C GLY A 347 -3.56 -0.83 -4.99
N ASN A 348 -3.18 -2.03 -4.53
CA ASN A 348 -2.08 -2.76 -5.15
C ASN A 348 -2.47 -3.35 -6.49
N HIS A 349 -3.73 -3.75 -6.70
CA HIS A 349 -4.19 -4.25 -8.00
C HIS A 349 -4.20 -3.17 -9.07
N ASP A 350 -4.39 -1.91 -8.67
CA ASP A 350 -4.37 -0.78 -9.58
C ASP A 350 -2.99 -0.49 -10.18
N VAL A 351 -1.90 -0.83 -9.47
CA VAL A 351 -0.54 -0.37 -9.83
C VAL A 351 0.53 -1.46 -9.93
N ASN A 352 0.42 -2.55 -9.16
CA ASN A 352 1.49 -3.52 -8.97
C ASN A 352 1.27 -4.85 -9.71
N VAL A 353 0.05 -5.17 -10.16
CA VAL A 353 -0.22 -6.40 -10.92
C VAL A 353 0.40 -6.30 -12.32
N VAL A 354 1.39 -7.16 -12.58
CA VAL A 354 2.10 -7.21 -13.86
C VAL A 354 1.31 -7.98 -14.91
N ASP A 355 0.71 -9.09 -14.51
CA ASP A 355 -0.04 -9.98 -15.38
C ASP A 355 -1.08 -10.75 -14.57
N ARG A 356 -2.34 -10.57 -14.96
CA ARG A 356 -3.48 -11.23 -14.30
C ARG A 356 -3.54 -12.74 -14.50
N ALA A 357 -2.93 -13.27 -15.56
CA ALA A 357 -2.98 -14.68 -15.92
C ALA A 357 -1.71 -15.44 -15.51
N ASN A 358 -0.58 -14.75 -15.36
CA ASN A 358 0.70 -15.35 -15.01
C ASN A 358 1.31 -14.73 -13.74
N PRO A 359 1.09 -15.32 -12.55
CA PRO A 359 1.60 -14.76 -11.30
C PRO A 359 3.14 -14.74 -11.22
N ALA A 360 3.82 -15.56 -12.03
CA ALA A 360 5.28 -15.63 -12.10
C ALA A 360 5.89 -14.58 -13.03
N ARG A 361 5.09 -13.79 -13.78
CA ARG A 361 5.64 -12.75 -14.66
C ARG A 361 6.28 -11.66 -13.80
N LEU A 362 7.58 -11.47 -14.03
CA LEU A 362 8.38 -10.47 -13.35
C LEU A 362 8.51 -9.20 -14.20
N GLU A 363 8.52 -8.05 -13.55
CA GLU A 363 8.81 -6.75 -14.14
C GLU A 363 10.10 -6.17 -13.55
N LEU A 364 11.06 -5.79 -14.40
CA LEU A 364 12.31 -5.19 -13.96
C LEU A 364 12.07 -3.78 -13.40
N PRO A 365 12.90 -3.28 -12.47
CA PRO A 365 12.74 -1.95 -11.87
C PRO A 365 12.65 -0.79 -12.87
N THR A 366 13.32 -0.93 -14.02
CA THR A 366 13.36 0.09 -15.09
C THR A 366 12.28 -0.09 -16.13
N SER A 367 11.38 -1.06 -15.97
CA SER A 367 10.30 -1.32 -16.92
C SER A 367 9.29 -0.17 -16.96
N PRO A 368 8.76 0.19 -18.14
CA PRO A 368 7.75 1.24 -18.26
C PRO A 368 6.35 0.82 -17.79
N GLY A 369 6.05 -0.48 -17.67
CA GLY A 369 4.69 -0.98 -17.42
C GLY A 369 4.10 -0.52 -16.09
N LYS A 370 4.85 -0.64 -14.99
CA LYS A 370 4.44 -0.09 -13.70
C LYS A 370 4.16 1.41 -13.74
N ARG A 371 5.02 2.17 -14.43
CA ARG A 371 4.84 3.61 -14.58
C ARG A 371 3.56 3.92 -15.33
N LEU A 372 3.25 3.14 -16.36
CA LEU A 372 2.02 3.28 -17.13
C LEU A 372 0.78 3.05 -16.25
N ARG A 373 0.75 1.97 -15.46
CA ARG A 373 -0.36 1.73 -14.51
C ARG A 373 -0.53 2.85 -13.49
N GLN A 374 0.57 3.33 -12.88
CA GLN A 374 0.55 4.50 -11.99
C GLN A 374 -0.05 5.75 -12.67
N LEU A 375 0.32 6.02 -13.92
CA LEU A 375 -0.19 7.18 -14.66
C LEU A 375 -1.66 7.03 -15.07
N ARG A 376 -2.13 5.80 -15.37
CA ARG A 376 -3.56 5.52 -15.55
C ARG A 376 -4.32 5.85 -14.27
N THR A 377 -3.86 5.35 -13.12
CA THR A 377 -4.48 5.67 -11.83
C THR A 377 -4.52 7.17 -11.56
N LEU A 378 -3.41 7.90 -11.79
CA LEU A 378 -3.38 9.36 -11.63
C LEU A 378 -4.31 10.09 -12.60
N SER A 379 -4.43 9.62 -13.85
CA SER A 379 -5.38 10.17 -14.83
C SER A 379 -6.82 10.08 -14.32
N ILE A 380 -7.20 8.95 -13.73
CA ILE A 380 -8.53 8.75 -13.17
C ILE A 380 -8.76 9.60 -11.90
N MET A 381 -7.76 9.66 -11.02
CA MET A 381 -7.81 10.52 -9.83
C MET A 381 -7.95 12.00 -10.21
N GLU A 382 -7.19 12.47 -11.21
CA GLU A 382 -7.29 13.85 -11.69
C GLU A 382 -8.71 14.17 -12.18
N ALA A 383 -9.29 13.28 -12.99
CA ALA A 383 -10.63 13.50 -13.54
C ALA A 383 -11.76 13.44 -12.50
N LEU A 384 -11.65 12.58 -11.48
CA LEU A 384 -12.71 12.43 -10.47
C LEU A 384 -12.64 13.49 -9.38
N HIS A 385 -11.44 13.84 -8.92
CA HIS A 385 -11.26 14.68 -7.73
C HIS A 385 -10.04 15.60 -7.78
N GLY A 386 -9.38 15.72 -8.92
CA GLY A 386 -8.12 16.46 -9.03
C GLY A 386 -8.21 17.96 -8.74
N GLY A 387 -9.40 18.57 -8.86
CA GLY A 387 -9.64 19.96 -8.48
C GLY A 387 -10.03 20.15 -7.01
N ARG A 388 -10.32 19.07 -6.29
CA ARG A 388 -10.79 19.07 -4.89
C ARG A 388 -9.71 18.67 -3.89
N VAL A 389 -8.60 18.10 -4.36
CA VAL A 389 -7.49 17.65 -3.53
C VAL A 389 -6.20 18.41 -3.86
N PHE A 390 -5.44 18.73 -2.82
CA PHE A 390 -4.20 19.49 -2.88
C PHE A 390 -3.01 18.58 -2.61
N CYS A 391 -1.95 18.69 -3.41
CA CYS A 391 -0.69 18.03 -3.12
C CYS A 391 0.04 18.81 -2.02
N PHE A 392 0.45 18.14 -0.95
CA PHE A 392 1.17 18.83 0.13
C PHE A 392 2.56 19.31 -0.34
N ASP A 393 2.90 20.55 -0.01
CA ASP A 393 4.22 21.11 -0.31
C ASP A 393 5.13 21.01 0.92
N THR A 394 6.01 20.01 0.89
CA THR A 394 7.00 19.76 1.95
C THR A 394 7.89 20.98 2.22
N GLU A 395 8.23 21.79 1.20
CA GLU A 395 9.20 22.88 1.33
C GLU A 395 8.61 24.08 2.06
N SER A 396 7.38 24.47 1.70
CA SER A 396 6.68 25.56 2.39
C SER A 396 5.95 25.11 3.66
N GLY A 397 5.75 23.80 3.85
CA GLY A 397 4.96 23.24 4.95
C GLY A 397 3.48 23.60 4.85
N ARG A 398 2.96 23.80 3.63
CA ARG A 398 1.59 24.25 3.36
C ARG A 398 0.92 23.35 2.33
N LEU A 399 -0.39 23.53 2.17
CA LEU A 399 -1.10 23.00 1.01
C LEU A 399 -0.54 23.66 -0.25
N GLY A 400 -0.06 22.84 -1.19
CA GLY A 400 0.44 23.28 -2.48
C GLY A 400 -0.70 23.54 -3.46
N THR A 401 -0.46 23.23 -4.74
CA THR A 401 -1.47 23.32 -5.79
C THR A 401 -2.43 22.13 -5.76
N THR A 402 -3.56 22.25 -6.45
CA THR A 402 -4.44 21.09 -6.71
C THR A 402 -3.70 20.02 -7.50
N LEU A 403 -4.17 18.76 -7.44
CA LEU A 403 -3.62 17.67 -8.25
C LEU A 403 -3.67 18.02 -9.76
N SER A 404 -4.76 18.64 -10.22
CA SER A 404 -4.91 19.06 -11.62
C SER A 404 -3.82 20.05 -12.05
N GLU A 405 -3.59 21.09 -11.24
CA GLU A 405 -2.55 22.08 -11.49
C GLU A 405 -1.14 21.46 -11.39
N ARG A 406 -0.96 20.51 -10.48
CA ARG A 406 0.32 19.79 -10.32
C ARG A 406 0.66 18.94 -11.54
N LEU A 407 -0.35 18.34 -12.18
CA LEU A 407 -0.17 17.47 -13.35
C LEU A 407 -0.19 18.25 -14.68
N ALA A 408 -0.73 19.47 -14.73
CA ALA A 408 -0.84 20.26 -15.95
C ALA A 408 0.48 20.40 -16.76
N PRO A 409 1.65 20.64 -16.14
CA PRO A 409 2.92 20.74 -16.89
C PRO A 409 3.38 19.43 -17.53
N TYR A 410 2.82 18.29 -17.10
CA TYR A 410 3.22 16.95 -17.53
C TYR A 410 2.19 16.30 -18.45
N ARG A 411 1.06 16.96 -18.75
CA ARG A 411 -0.05 16.38 -19.53
C ARG A 411 0.41 15.77 -20.86
N ASP A 412 1.19 16.52 -21.64
CA ASP A 412 1.65 16.07 -22.96
C ASP A 412 2.67 14.93 -22.84
N ASP A 413 3.56 15.00 -21.83
CA ASP A 413 4.53 13.94 -21.56
C ASP A 413 3.84 12.64 -21.11
N ILE A 414 2.75 12.75 -20.33
CA ILE A 414 1.94 11.61 -19.87
C ILE A 414 1.20 10.96 -21.03
N ALA A 415 0.52 11.76 -21.86
CA ALA A 415 -0.20 11.25 -23.03
C ALA A 415 0.76 10.58 -24.02
N ALA A 416 1.87 11.23 -24.37
CA ALA A 416 2.86 10.67 -25.27
C ALA A 416 3.52 9.39 -24.71
N PHE A 417 3.72 9.32 -23.39
CA PHE A 417 4.23 8.10 -22.76
C PHE A 417 3.22 6.95 -22.78
N ALA A 418 1.93 7.24 -22.65
CA ALA A 418 0.88 6.24 -22.80
C ALA A 418 0.86 5.67 -24.23
N ASP A 419 1.15 6.50 -25.24
CA ASP A 419 1.21 6.05 -26.63
C ASP A 419 2.47 5.22 -26.97
N ASP A 420 3.66 5.65 -26.50
CA ASP A 420 4.94 5.06 -26.95
C ASP A 420 5.70 4.20 -25.93
N GLY A 421 5.41 4.35 -24.63
CA GLY A 421 6.10 3.64 -23.54
C GLY A 421 7.59 3.97 -23.41
N GLY A 422 8.04 5.13 -23.90
CA GLY A 422 9.44 5.52 -24.03
C GLY A 422 10.19 5.59 -22.69
N LEU A 423 11.32 4.89 -22.58
CA LEU A 423 12.12 4.79 -21.34
C LEU A 423 12.59 6.17 -20.82
N ARG A 424 13.01 7.07 -21.71
CA ARG A 424 13.43 8.43 -21.34
C ARG A 424 12.28 9.24 -20.73
N ARG A 425 11.06 9.12 -21.27
CA ARG A 425 9.87 9.77 -20.70
C ARG A 425 9.50 9.14 -19.36
N SER A 426 9.54 7.81 -19.26
CA SER A 426 9.34 7.08 -17.98
C SER A 426 10.24 7.64 -16.87
N MET A 427 11.53 7.85 -17.15
CA MET A 427 12.48 8.44 -16.20
C MET A 427 12.10 9.87 -15.78
N ARG A 428 11.64 10.73 -16.72
CA ARG A 428 11.18 12.09 -16.41
C ARG A 428 9.91 12.09 -15.55
N LEU A 429 9.01 11.15 -15.81
CA LEU A 429 7.74 11.01 -15.08
C LEU A 429 7.88 10.25 -13.75
N THR A 430 9.08 9.76 -13.43
CA THR A 430 9.32 8.88 -12.27
C THR A 430 8.93 9.54 -10.94
N ARG A 431 9.21 10.84 -10.79
CA ARG A 431 9.02 11.54 -9.51
C ARG A 431 7.57 11.94 -9.24
N ILE A 432 6.75 12.11 -10.28
CA ILE A 432 5.39 12.65 -10.18
C ILE A 432 4.56 11.82 -9.20
N TRP A 433 4.57 10.49 -9.34
CA TRP A 433 3.82 9.59 -8.49
C TRP A 433 4.09 9.79 -7.00
N ASP A 434 5.35 9.91 -6.60
CA ASP A 434 5.70 10.05 -5.18
C ASP A 434 5.48 11.45 -4.63
N ASP A 435 5.53 12.46 -5.50
CA ASP A 435 5.44 13.88 -5.15
C ASP A 435 4.00 14.38 -5.00
N VAL A 436 3.01 13.64 -5.50
CA VAL A 436 1.60 14.05 -5.37
C VAL A 436 0.96 13.60 -4.05
N PHE A 437 1.59 12.66 -3.32
CA PHE A 437 1.12 12.18 -2.02
C PHE A 437 1.92 12.81 -0.86
N PRO A 438 1.28 13.06 0.31
CA PRO A 438 -0.15 12.91 0.57
C PRO A 438 -0.99 13.94 -0.19
N MET A 439 -2.17 13.52 -0.67
CA MET A 439 -3.17 14.46 -1.20
C MET A 439 -4.15 14.82 -0.09
N ILE A 440 -4.45 16.11 0.04
CA ILE A 440 -5.27 16.64 1.14
C ILE A 440 -6.56 17.21 0.56
N ALA A 441 -7.71 16.69 0.98
CA ALA A 441 -8.98 17.40 0.89
C ALA A 441 -9.17 18.16 2.21
N PRO A 442 -8.92 19.49 2.23
CA PRO A 442 -8.95 20.25 3.47
C PRO A 442 -10.38 20.35 4.01
N PRO A 443 -10.55 20.53 5.34
CA PRO A 443 -11.85 20.79 5.91
C PRO A 443 -12.41 22.13 5.38
N THR A 444 -13.72 22.19 5.15
CA THR A 444 -14.38 23.42 4.66
C THR A 444 -14.44 24.53 5.70
N THR A 445 -14.42 24.17 6.98
CA THR A 445 -14.35 25.08 8.15
C THR A 445 -13.19 24.68 9.04
N GLU A 446 -12.78 25.55 9.98
CA GLU A 446 -11.63 25.28 10.85
C GLU A 446 -11.85 24.06 11.78
N ASP A 447 -13.10 23.78 12.12
CA ASP A 447 -13.60 22.66 12.91
C ASP A 447 -14.29 21.59 12.04
N GLY A 448 -14.06 21.61 10.73
CA GLY A 448 -14.66 20.69 9.80
C GLY A 448 -13.97 19.32 9.74
N LEU A 449 -14.45 18.48 8.82
CA LEU A 449 -13.85 17.19 8.47
C LEU A 449 -12.96 17.34 7.23
N GLY A 450 -11.69 16.95 7.34
CA GLY A 450 -10.75 16.82 6.23
C GLY A 450 -10.45 15.37 5.89
N VAL A 451 -9.88 15.12 4.72
CA VAL A 451 -9.44 13.79 4.26
C VAL A 451 -7.98 13.85 3.81
N VAL A 452 -7.17 12.93 4.32
CA VAL A 452 -5.80 12.70 3.84
C VAL A 452 -5.78 11.42 3.01
N ILE A 453 -5.40 11.51 1.76
CA ILE A 453 -5.27 10.38 0.83
C ILE A 453 -3.80 9.99 0.72
N LEU A 454 -3.50 8.75 1.09
CA LEU A 454 -2.15 8.20 1.07
C LEU A 454 -2.00 7.14 -0.02
N ASN A 455 -0.79 7.04 -0.56
CA ASN A 455 -0.35 5.87 -1.31
C ASN A 455 0.35 4.90 -0.33
N SER A 456 -0.32 3.79 0.01
CA SER A 456 0.28 2.75 0.84
C SER A 456 0.94 1.62 0.06
N ASN A 457 1.04 1.71 -1.27
CA ASN A 457 1.60 0.63 -2.08
C ASN A 457 3.13 0.59 -2.00
N ALA A 458 3.68 -0.54 -1.54
CA ALA A 458 5.11 -0.78 -1.68
C ALA A 458 5.46 -1.12 -3.13
N GLU A 459 6.73 -0.97 -3.50
CA GLU A 459 7.17 -1.38 -4.83
C GLU A 459 7.20 -2.91 -4.95
N ALA A 460 6.37 -3.46 -5.84
CA ALA A 460 6.42 -4.86 -6.25
C ALA A 460 6.99 -5.03 -7.68
N HIS A 461 7.68 -6.15 -7.89
CA HIS A 461 8.25 -6.57 -9.18
C HIS A 461 7.70 -7.91 -9.68
N PHE A 462 6.90 -8.60 -8.86
CA PHE A 462 6.23 -9.86 -9.18
C PHE A 462 5.11 -10.10 -8.17
N SER A 463 4.12 -10.91 -8.55
CA SER A 463 2.82 -11.01 -7.86
C SER A 463 2.91 -11.40 -6.38
N PHE A 464 3.92 -12.15 -5.96
CA PHE A 464 4.09 -12.55 -4.56
C PHE A 464 4.39 -11.36 -3.61
N THR A 465 4.95 -10.27 -4.14
CA THR A 465 5.24 -9.05 -3.37
C THR A 465 4.20 -7.95 -3.59
N ASN A 466 3.16 -8.23 -4.37
CA ASN A 466 2.12 -7.28 -4.76
C ASN A 466 1.36 -6.69 -3.57
N ALA A 467 1.05 -7.53 -2.58
CA ALA A 467 0.24 -7.19 -1.42
C ALA A 467 0.99 -6.45 -0.29
N LEU A 468 2.27 -6.12 -0.51
CA LEU A 468 3.06 -5.43 0.50
C LEU A 468 2.71 -3.94 0.53
N GLY A 469 2.38 -3.45 1.72
CA GLY A 469 2.10 -2.04 1.97
C GLY A 469 3.19 -1.32 2.75
N LEU A 470 3.39 -0.03 2.48
CA LEU A 470 4.34 0.84 3.17
C LEU A 470 3.88 2.29 3.18
N ILE A 471 4.11 3.00 4.30
CA ILE A 471 4.04 4.47 4.34
C ILE A 471 5.43 5.07 4.53
N SER A 472 5.86 5.99 3.68
CA SER A 472 7.16 6.65 3.85
C SER A 472 7.15 7.65 5.01
N ALA A 473 8.31 7.86 5.64
CA ALA A 473 8.56 8.85 6.69
C ALA A 473 8.34 10.26 6.18
N LEU A 474 8.68 10.53 4.91
CA LEU A 474 8.36 11.79 4.26
C LEU A 474 6.84 12.01 4.19
N HIS A 475 6.07 11.01 3.74
CA HIS A 475 4.61 11.12 3.68
C HIS A 475 3.97 11.22 5.06
N ALA A 476 4.47 10.49 6.07
CA ALA A 476 3.97 10.60 7.44
C ALA A 476 4.24 11.98 8.04
N LYS A 477 5.42 12.57 7.78
CA LYS A 477 5.76 13.93 8.19
C LYS A 477 4.84 14.96 7.52
N ASP A 478 4.64 14.83 6.21
CA ASP A 478 3.79 15.74 5.45
C ASP A 478 2.31 15.63 5.86
N LEU A 479 1.84 14.42 6.18
CA LEU A 479 0.52 14.17 6.78
C LEU A 479 0.38 14.87 8.13
N ALA A 480 1.37 14.75 9.02
CA ALA A 480 1.33 15.38 10.33
C ALA A 480 1.27 16.91 10.20
N ALA A 481 2.15 17.48 9.36
CA ALA A 481 2.19 18.90 9.07
C ALA A 481 0.87 19.41 8.47
N ALA A 482 0.25 18.66 7.54
CA ALA A 482 -1.04 19.01 6.97
C ALA A 482 -2.16 19.08 8.02
N MET A 483 -2.20 18.11 8.95
CA MET A 483 -3.20 18.10 10.03
C MET A 483 -2.94 19.20 11.06
N GLU A 484 -1.70 19.61 11.27
CA GLU A 484 -1.33 20.72 12.18
C GLU A 484 -1.77 22.10 11.65
N LEU A 485 -1.92 22.26 10.33
CA LEU A 485 -2.48 23.49 9.74
C LEU A 485 -3.94 23.75 10.20
N TYR A 486 -4.68 22.68 10.54
CA TYR A 486 -6.07 22.72 10.98
C TYR A 486 -6.21 22.01 12.34
N PRO A 487 -5.78 22.65 13.45
CA PRO A 487 -5.71 21.99 14.76
C PRO A 487 -7.09 21.63 15.34
N ARG A 488 -8.16 22.31 14.91
CA ARG A 488 -9.54 22.08 15.38
C ARG A 488 -10.33 21.10 14.49
N ALA A 489 -9.79 20.71 13.35
CA ALA A 489 -10.47 19.83 12.40
C ALA A 489 -10.32 18.35 12.78
N GLY A 490 -11.33 17.58 12.40
CA GLY A 490 -11.29 16.12 12.39
C GLY A 490 -10.79 15.60 11.05
N TRP A 491 -10.18 14.41 11.05
CA TRP A 491 -9.51 13.86 9.87
C TRP A 491 -9.87 12.41 9.59
N ILE A 492 -10.19 12.11 8.34
CA ILE A 492 -10.10 10.75 7.79
C ILE A 492 -8.70 10.58 7.20
N VAL A 493 -7.94 9.61 7.70
CA VAL A 493 -6.68 9.18 7.07
C VAL A 493 -6.99 7.95 6.24
N ALA A 494 -6.96 8.09 4.92
CA ALA A 494 -7.35 7.06 3.97
C ALA A 494 -6.11 6.42 3.31
N LEU A 495 -6.05 5.09 3.33
CA LEU A 495 -5.05 4.28 2.64
C LEU A 495 -5.64 2.92 2.24
N HIS A 496 -4.94 2.13 1.43
CA HIS A 496 -5.44 0.83 1.00
C HIS A 496 -5.12 -0.30 1.99
N HIS A 497 -3.83 -0.57 2.20
CA HIS A 497 -3.35 -1.63 3.09
C HIS A 497 -3.74 -1.41 4.56
N HIS A 498 -4.05 -2.49 5.26
CA HIS A 498 -4.38 -2.45 6.68
C HIS A 498 -3.15 -2.18 7.55
N LEU A 499 -3.35 -1.45 8.65
CA LEU A 499 -2.26 -0.92 9.47
C LEU A 499 -1.67 -1.97 10.40
N VAL A 500 -2.52 -2.86 10.93
CA VAL A 500 -2.16 -3.84 11.93
C VAL A 500 -2.97 -5.12 11.72
N GLU A 501 -2.39 -6.26 12.07
CA GLU A 501 -3.10 -7.53 12.00
C GLU A 501 -4.26 -7.56 13.02
N TYR A 502 -5.44 -7.97 12.55
CA TYR A 502 -6.64 -7.99 13.38
C TYR A 502 -6.59 -9.07 14.47
N PRO A 503 -7.27 -8.85 15.60
CA PRO A 503 -7.30 -9.82 16.70
C PRO A 503 -8.08 -11.11 16.40
N THR A 504 -8.61 -11.30 15.19
CA THR A 504 -9.40 -12.47 14.80
C THR A 504 -8.51 -13.71 14.57
N PRO A 505 -8.98 -14.93 14.89
CA PRO A 505 -8.29 -16.15 14.50
C PRO A 505 -8.37 -16.28 12.98
N ALA A 506 -7.28 -15.96 12.27
CA ALA A 506 -7.18 -16.28 10.85
C ALA A 506 -7.28 -17.79 10.68
N LYS A 507 -7.91 -18.26 9.60
CA LYS A 507 -8.08 -19.71 9.36
C LYS A 507 -6.75 -20.37 9.00
N ALA A 508 -5.77 -19.62 8.48
CA ALA A 508 -4.41 -20.08 8.25
C ALA A 508 -3.34 -19.04 8.63
N PHE A 509 -2.21 -19.52 9.15
CA PHE A 509 -1.04 -18.71 9.53
C PHE A 509 -0.42 -17.94 8.33
N SER A 510 -0.53 -18.51 7.12
CA SER A 510 -0.10 -17.89 5.87
C SER A 510 -0.88 -16.63 5.50
N GLU A 511 -2.12 -16.50 5.99
CA GLU A 511 -2.98 -15.32 5.75
C GLU A 511 -2.59 -14.12 6.64
N ARG A 512 -1.63 -14.28 7.56
CA ARG A 512 -1.19 -13.25 8.53
C ARG A 512 0.15 -12.60 8.20
N ILE A 513 0.87 -13.11 7.20
CA ILE A 513 2.22 -12.64 6.87
C ILE A 513 2.17 -11.92 5.52
N GLY A 514 2.53 -10.63 5.51
CA GLY A 514 2.81 -9.88 4.28
C GLY A 514 1.62 -9.15 3.64
N THR A 515 0.52 -8.94 4.37
CA THR A 515 -0.65 -8.17 3.87
C THR A 515 -0.89 -6.88 4.67
N ALA A 516 -0.38 -6.78 5.91
CA ALA A 516 -0.35 -5.54 6.67
C ALA A 516 0.76 -4.62 6.17
N LEU A 517 0.67 -3.32 6.50
CA LEU A 517 1.78 -2.39 6.34
C LEU A 517 3.05 -2.94 7.01
N ILE A 518 4.14 -2.99 6.24
CA ILE A 518 5.47 -3.41 6.70
C ILE A 518 5.90 -2.61 7.95
N ASN A 519 5.55 -1.33 7.98
CA ASN A 519 5.86 -0.41 9.06
C ASN A 519 4.62 0.05 9.84
N GLY A 520 3.57 -0.79 9.85
CA GLY A 520 2.28 -0.49 10.46
C GLY A 520 2.37 -0.02 11.91
N THR A 521 3.08 -0.76 12.77
CA THR A 521 3.30 -0.38 14.19
C THR A 521 3.92 1.00 14.32
N TRP A 522 4.95 1.28 13.52
CA TRP A 522 5.61 2.59 13.52
C TRP A 522 4.67 3.70 13.06
N PHE A 523 3.88 3.45 12.00
CA PHE A 523 2.97 4.44 11.46
C PHE A 523 1.79 4.73 12.40
N VAL A 524 1.22 3.73 13.05
CA VAL A 524 0.24 3.94 14.15
C VAL A 524 0.87 4.83 15.21
N GLY A 525 2.13 4.58 15.58
CA GLY A 525 2.89 5.45 16.49
C GLY A 525 2.93 6.92 16.06
N GLN A 526 3.09 7.20 14.76
CA GLN A 526 3.05 8.57 14.22
C GLN A 526 1.66 9.21 14.27
N LEU A 527 0.59 8.40 14.24
CA LEU A 527 -0.79 8.87 14.30
C LEU A 527 -1.30 9.11 15.73
N ARG A 528 -0.67 8.49 16.74
CA ARG A 528 -1.09 8.60 18.16
C ARG A 528 -1.27 10.03 18.67
N PRO A 529 -0.40 11.01 18.35
CA PRO A 529 -0.58 12.40 18.79
C PRO A 529 -1.90 13.04 18.30
N PHE A 530 -2.54 12.45 17.29
CA PHE A 530 -3.75 12.96 16.66
C PHE A 530 -4.96 12.04 16.86
N ALA A 531 -4.84 10.98 17.66
CA ALA A 531 -5.83 9.91 17.79
C ALA A 531 -7.25 10.41 18.13
N ASP A 532 -7.36 11.44 18.96
CA ASP A 532 -8.64 12.02 19.39
C ASP A 532 -9.40 12.71 18.24
N ARG A 533 -8.68 13.14 17.18
CA ARG A 533 -9.25 13.89 16.07
C ARG A 533 -9.13 13.19 14.72
N LEU A 534 -8.77 11.92 14.69
CA LEU A 534 -8.72 11.16 13.45
C LEU A 534 -9.36 9.78 13.54
N VAL A 535 -9.71 9.27 12.37
CA VAL A 535 -10.06 7.88 12.11
C VAL A 535 -9.36 7.42 10.84
N VAL A 536 -8.87 6.20 10.83
CA VAL A 536 -8.17 5.62 9.68
C VAL A 536 -9.14 4.73 8.89
N PHE A 537 -9.32 5.00 7.60
CA PHE A 537 -10.17 4.19 6.71
C PHE A 537 -9.29 3.45 5.72
N HIS A 538 -9.47 2.14 5.59
CA HIS A 538 -8.72 1.33 4.63
C HIS A 538 -9.48 0.07 4.14
N GLY A 539 -8.88 -0.72 3.25
CA GLY A 539 -9.43 -1.98 2.73
C GLY A 539 -8.39 -3.11 2.64
N HIS A 540 -8.19 -3.68 1.45
CA HIS A 540 -7.20 -4.72 1.08
C HIS A 540 -7.52 -6.14 1.59
N ARG A 541 -8.10 -6.27 2.79
CA ARG A 541 -8.36 -7.59 3.42
C ARG A 541 -9.70 -8.22 3.05
N HIS A 542 -10.56 -7.49 2.33
CA HIS A 542 -11.93 -7.91 1.98
C HIS A 542 -12.81 -8.31 3.17
N THR A 543 -12.39 -7.91 4.38
CA THR A 543 -13.07 -8.22 5.64
C THR A 543 -13.33 -6.96 6.43
N GLU A 544 -14.50 -6.92 7.04
CA GLU A 544 -14.94 -5.82 7.89
C GLU A 544 -14.25 -5.91 9.24
N TRP A 545 -13.71 -4.78 9.70
CA TRP A 545 -13.21 -4.65 11.05
C TRP A 545 -13.27 -3.19 11.49
N ILE A 546 -13.80 -2.95 12.68
CA ILE A 546 -13.78 -1.62 13.32
C ILE A 546 -13.17 -1.80 14.70
N GLY A 547 -12.05 -1.13 14.92
CA GLY A 547 -11.29 -1.29 16.13
C GLY A 547 -10.33 -0.16 16.38
N GLN A 548 -9.39 -0.43 17.28
CA GLN A 548 -8.36 0.53 17.63
C GLN A 548 -7.03 -0.16 17.93
N CYS A 549 -5.94 0.58 17.73
CA CYS A 549 -4.60 0.20 18.15
C CYS A 549 -3.85 1.45 18.61
N GLY A 550 -3.22 1.40 19.79
CA GLY A 550 -2.51 2.56 20.35
C GLY A 550 -3.38 3.80 20.58
N GLY A 551 -4.71 3.65 20.67
CA GLY A 551 -5.70 4.73 20.76
C GLY A 551 -6.21 5.23 19.40
N VAL A 552 -5.56 4.85 18.29
CA VAL A 552 -5.98 5.22 16.94
C VAL A 552 -7.14 4.33 16.51
N ARG A 553 -8.27 4.93 16.12
CA ARG A 553 -9.43 4.24 15.56
C ARG A 553 -9.19 3.86 14.10
N ILE A 554 -9.52 2.63 13.74
CA ILE A 554 -9.26 2.03 12.42
C ILE A 554 -10.55 1.35 11.93
N VAL A 555 -10.90 1.62 10.68
CA VAL A 555 -12.07 1.11 9.98
C VAL A 555 -11.60 0.43 8.70
N SER A 556 -11.89 -0.86 8.58
CA SER A 556 -11.64 -1.71 7.42
C SER A 556 -12.95 -1.98 6.70
N ALA A 557 -13.02 -1.61 5.43
CA ALA A 557 -14.12 -2.02 4.56
C ALA A 557 -13.91 -3.45 4.04
N SER A 558 -15.00 -4.21 3.92
CA SER A 558 -15.03 -5.41 3.08
C SER A 558 -15.11 -5.05 1.61
N SER A 559 -14.84 -6.02 0.74
CA SER A 559 -15.22 -5.90 -0.67
C SER A 559 -16.74 -6.06 -0.79
N PRO A 560 -17.47 -5.06 -1.30
CA PRO A 560 -18.89 -5.20 -1.60
C PRO A 560 -19.12 -5.97 -2.91
N VAL A 561 -18.08 -6.59 -3.49
CA VAL A 561 -18.15 -7.37 -4.73
C VAL A 561 -17.72 -8.82 -4.49
N MET A 562 -16.54 -9.03 -3.90
CA MET A 562 -15.90 -10.35 -3.89
C MET A 562 -16.30 -11.28 -2.74
N SER A 563 -16.93 -10.77 -1.69
CA SER A 563 -17.24 -11.55 -0.48
C SER A 563 -18.72 -11.95 -0.43
N PRO A 564 -19.20 -13.00 -1.14
CA PRO A 564 -20.52 -13.51 -0.86
C PRO A 564 -20.50 -14.01 0.59
N SER A 565 -21.23 -13.33 1.47
CA SER A 565 -21.49 -13.83 2.81
C SER A 565 -22.04 -15.26 2.72
N ARG A 566 -21.90 -16.07 3.77
CA ARG A 566 -22.61 -17.36 3.88
C ARG A 566 -24.14 -17.23 3.69
N THR A 567 -24.65 -16.00 3.72
CA THR A 567 -26.05 -15.57 3.55
C THR A 567 -26.37 -15.01 2.15
N GLY A 568 -25.43 -15.00 1.20
CA GLY A 568 -25.68 -14.63 -0.20
C GLY A 568 -25.75 -13.13 -0.51
N GLY A 569 -25.55 -12.25 0.48
CA GLY A 569 -25.47 -10.79 0.31
C GLY A 569 -24.02 -10.27 0.41
N VAL A 570 -23.79 -9.08 -0.16
CA VAL A 570 -22.60 -8.24 0.09
C VAL A 570 -23.04 -6.94 0.73
N SER A 571 -22.13 -6.24 1.40
CA SER A 571 -22.46 -4.99 2.08
C SER A 571 -21.33 -3.97 2.01
N PHE A 572 -21.67 -2.72 2.26
CA PHE A 572 -20.73 -1.64 2.55
C PHE A 572 -21.27 -0.81 3.73
N PHE A 573 -20.43 0.08 4.28
CA PHE A 573 -20.82 0.93 5.41
C PHE A 573 -21.05 2.38 4.98
N VAL A 574 -22.03 3.01 5.63
CA VAL A 574 -22.13 4.47 5.73
C VAL A 574 -21.80 4.84 7.17
N HIS A 575 -20.77 5.68 7.33
CA HIS A 575 -20.31 6.16 8.62
C HIS A 575 -20.85 7.56 8.88
N GLU A 576 -21.26 7.80 10.11
CA GLU A 576 -21.54 9.13 10.62
C GLU A 576 -20.38 9.59 11.50
N LEU A 577 -19.83 10.75 11.15
CA LEU A 577 -18.74 11.40 11.85
C LEU A 577 -19.20 12.75 12.36
N SER A 578 -18.72 13.18 13.53
CA SER A 578 -18.91 14.54 14.01
C SER A 578 -17.60 15.09 14.58
N VAL A 579 -17.40 16.40 14.46
CA VAL A 579 -16.20 17.09 14.93
C VAL A 579 -16.65 18.21 15.85
N GLY A 580 -16.10 18.24 17.06
CA GLY A 580 -16.41 19.27 18.04
C GLY A 580 -15.32 19.35 19.12
N GLY A 581 -14.93 20.57 19.49
CA GLY A 581 -13.91 20.78 20.52
C GLY A 581 -12.53 20.22 20.19
N GLY A 582 -12.22 20.00 18.90
CA GLY A 582 -10.98 19.35 18.47
C GLY A 582 -10.98 17.82 18.60
N THR A 583 -12.15 17.21 18.80
CA THR A 583 -12.33 15.76 18.86
C THR A 583 -13.21 15.29 17.71
N LEU A 584 -12.84 14.18 17.08
CA LEU A 584 -13.64 13.49 16.08
C LEU A 584 -14.40 12.36 16.78
N LYS A 585 -15.70 12.25 16.54
CA LYS A 585 -16.57 11.18 17.03
C LYS A 585 -16.99 10.27 15.89
N LEU A 586 -17.08 8.98 16.15
CA LEU A 586 -17.52 7.95 15.21
C LEU A 586 -18.77 7.27 15.75
N ALA A 587 -19.90 7.46 15.07
CA ALA A 587 -21.15 6.76 15.41
C ALA A 587 -21.10 5.29 14.97
N SER A 588 -22.08 4.51 15.42
CA SER A 588 -22.30 3.16 14.90
C SER A 588 -22.65 3.25 13.41
N PRO A 589 -21.95 2.53 12.51
CA PRO A 589 -22.17 2.67 11.08
C PRO A 589 -23.48 2.01 10.63
N GLU A 590 -24.12 2.58 9.61
CA GLU A 590 -25.21 1.94 8.89
C GLU A 590 -24.61 0.89 7.92
N ARG A 591 -24.94 -0.38 8.13
CA ARG A 591 -24.59 -1.46 7.19
C ARG A 591 -25.60 -1.49 6.05
N ILE A 592 -25.16 -1.23 4.84
CA ILE A 592 -25.99 -1.29 3.65
C ILE A 592 -25.82 -2.64 2.98
N GLU A 593 -26.85 -3.49 3.08
CA GLU A 593 -26.92 -4.73 2.32
C GLU A 593 -27.24 -4.46 0.84
N VAL A 594 -26.52 -5.14 -0.03
CA VAL A 594 -26.73 -5.20 -1.48
C VAL A 594 -27.21 -6.62 -1.78
N ARG A 595 -28.52 -6.75 -2.00
CA ARG A 595 -29.14 -8.05 -2.32
C ARG A 595 -28.82 -8.40 -3.76
N LEU A 596 -28.25 -9.57 -3.97
CA LEU A 596 -28.15 -10.18 -5.29
C LEU A 596 -29.57 -10.53 -5.77
N PRO A 597 -29.93 -10.29 -7.04
CA PRO A 597 -31.14 -10.87 -7.61
C PRO A 597 -31.09 -12.39 -7.47
N ASP A 598 -32.20 -12.99 -7.06
CA ASP A 598 -32.33 -14.42 -6.79
C ASP A 598 -31.62 -15.28 -7.86
N GLY A 599 -30.62 -16.05 -7.42
CA GLY A 599 -30.37 -17.41 -7.89
C GLY A 599 -30.14 -17.68 -9.39
N SER A 600 -29.75 -16.72 -10.23
CA SER A 600 -29.32 -16.99 -11.61
C SER A 600 -27.79 -17.03 -11.76
N GLY A 601 -27.11 -17.64 -10.79
CA GLY A 601 -25.88 -18.34 -11.13
C GLY A 601 -26.21 -19.41 -12.18
N PRO A 602 -25.32 -19.74 -13.14
CA PRO A 602 -25.58 -20.88 -14.01
C PRO A 602 -25.81 -22.10 -13.11
N GLU A 603 -26.95 -22.76 -13.27
CA GLU A 603 -27.12 -24.16 -12.90
C GLU A 603 -26.06 -24.93 -13.72
N TRP A 604 -24.86 -25.06 -13.16
CA TRP A 604 -23.93 -26.07 -13.63
C TRP A 604 -24.56 -27.39 -13.18
N ALA A 605 -25.24 -28.05 -14.12
CA ALA A 605 -25.57 -29.46 -13.98
C ALA A 605 -24.30 -30.17 -13.50
N ASP A 606 -24.38 -30.76 -12.31
CA ASP A 606 -23.30 -31.54 -11.72
C ASP A 606 -22.92 -32.63 -12.75
N PRO A 607 -21.74 -32.60 -13.39
CA PRO A 607 -21.40 -33.57 -14.41
C PRO A 607 -21.10 -34.95 -13.79
N PHE A 608 -21.11 -35.06 -12.47
CA PHE A 608 -20.96 -36.29 -11.74
C PHE A 608 -22.09 -36.44 -10.71
N PRO A 609 -22.96 -37.46 -10.84
CA PRO A 609 -23.85 -37.79 -9.74
C PRO A 609 -23.00 -38.12 -8.51
N PRO A 610 -23.42 -37.72 -7.30
CA PRO A 610 -22.65 -37.95 -6.09
C PRO A 610 -22.37 -39.44 -5.94
N ALA A 611 -21.08 -39.79 -5.89
CA ALA A 611 -20.63 -41.13 -5.56
C ALA A 611 -21.26 -41.54 -4.21
N ASP A 612 -21.85 -42.73 -4.20
CA ASP A 612 -22.57 -43.31 -3.08
C ASP A 612 -21.90 -43.02 -1.73
N ARG A 613 -22.69 -42.43 -0.83
CA ARG A 613 -22.34 -42.34 0.59
C ARG A 613 -22.23 -43.78 1.12
N ALA A 614 -21.00 -44.27 1.24
CA ALA A 614 -20.70 -45.39 2.11
C ALA A 614 -21.16 -45.01 3.53
N ALA A 615 -22.24 -45.63 3.96
CA ALA A 615 -22.81 -45.47 5.28
C ALA A 615 -21.76 -45.83 6.34
N SER A 616 -21.41 -44.86 7.21
CA SER A 616 -20.82 -45.20 8.50
C SER A 616 -21.91 -45.77 9.41
N PRO A 617 -21.60 -46.80 10.22
CA PRO A 617 -22.61 -47.62 10.86
C PRO A 617 -23.26 -46.91 12.04
N ALA A 618 -24.58 -47.09 12.11
CA ALA A 618 -25.43 -46.64 13.19
C ALA A 618 -25.00 -47.22 14.55
N THR A 619 -25.04 -46.36 15.55
CA THR A 619 -25.03 -46.69 16.97
C THR A 619 -26.22 -47.59 17.30
N GLY A 620 -25.95 -48.85 17.61
CA GLY A 620 -26.94 -49.79 18.14
C GLY A 620 -27.15 -49.60 19.64
N SER A 621 -28.42 -49.63 20.05
CA SER A 621 -28.86 -50.02 21.39
C SER A 621 -30.04 -51.00 21.23
N PRO A 622 -30.19 -51.99 22.12
CA PRO A 622 -30.60 -53.35 21.77
C PRO A 622 -32.06 -53.65 22.11
N ASP A 623 -32.69 -54.58 21.36
CA ASP A 623 -33.63 -55.57 21.94
C ASP A 623 -34.00 -56.67 20.92
N PRO A 624 -34.50 -57.86 21.34
CA PRO A 624 -34.07 -59.15 20.82
C PRO A 624 -35.24 -59.88 20.15
N GLY A 625 -34.97 -60.53 19.02
CA GLY A 625 -36.04 -61.15 18.22
C GLY A 625 -35.58 -62.42 17.50
N HIS A 626 -35.30 -63.45 18.29
CA HIS A 626 -35.38 -64.88 17.98
C HIS A 626 -35.59 -65.40 16.53
N ARG A 627 -34.71 -66.37 16.20
CA ARG A 627 -34.97 -67.66 15.50
C ARG A 627 -35.33 -67.53 14.00
N ARG A 628 -34.61 -68.14 13.05
CA ARG A 628 -33.92 -69.43 12.98
C ARG A 628 -32.73 -69.34 12.05
#